data_AF-A0A925XRK6-F1
#
_entry.id   AF-A0A925XRK6-F1
#
_cell.length_a   1.000
_cell.length_b   1.000
_cell.length_c   1.000
_cell.angle_alpha   90.00
_cell.angle_beta   90.00
_cell.angle_gamma   90.00
#
_symmetry.space_group_name_H-M   'P 1'
#
loop_
_entity.id
_entity.type
_entity.pdbx_description
1 polymer ?
#
loop_
_entity_poly.entity_id
_entity_poly.type
_entity_poly.pdbx_seq_one_letter_code
_entity_poly.pdbx_strand_id
1 'polypeptide(L)' 'TPKHLEVQQFVLPETFGQWRTAGAVMGFLQVVASPLTRSSYHAGEVHDLMRAHPRQF' A
#
# COMPACT_ATOMS: atom_id res chain seq x y z
N THR A 1 -25.90 5.64 -8.47
CA THR A 1 -25.00 4.80 -9.28
C THR A 1 -25.05 3.38 -8.73
N PRO A 2 -25.81 2.45 -9.33
CA PRO A 2 -26.40 1.34 -8.58
C PRO A 2 -25.60 0.02 -8.61
N LYS A 3 -24.33 0.03 -9.03
CA LYS A 3 -23.48 -1.18 -9.11
C LYS A 3 -22.24 -1.16 -8.22
N HIS A 4 -22.12 -0.18 -7.32
CA HIS A 4 -21.01 -0.17 -6.36
C HIS A 4 -21.37 -0.99 -5.13
N LEU A 5 -20.41 -1.72 -4.60
CA LEU A 5 -20.55 -2.36 -3.30
C LEU A 5 -20.71 -1.30 -2.22
N GLU A 6 -21.54 -1.59 -1.23
CA GLU A 6 -21.68 -0.75 -0.04
C GLU A 6 -20.39 -0.78 0.78
N VAL A 7 -20.04 0.37 1.36
CA VAL A 7 -18.90 0.48 2.27
C VAL A 7 -19.28 -0.15 3.60
N GLN A 8 -18.65 -1.27 3.92
CA GLN A 8 -18.92 -2.00 5.17
C GLN A 8 -18.32 -1.32 6.40
N GLN A 9 -17.16 -0.66 6.26
CA GLN A 9 -16.48 0.01 7.37
C GLN A 9 -15.52 1.09 6.89
N PHE A 10 -15.36 2.13 7.71
CA PHE A 10 -14.25 3.07 7.66
C PHE A 10 -13.30 2.74 8.80
N VAL A 11 -12.11 2.24 8.45
CA VAL A 11 -11.12 1.83 9.46
C VAL A 11 -10.41 3.04 10.07
N LEU A 12 -9.91 2.87 11.31
CA LEU A 12 -9.15 3.91 12.00
C LEU A 12 -7.80 4.16 11.32
N PRO A 13 -7.23 5.38 11.43
CA PRO A 13 -5.91 5.68 10.89
C PRO A 13 -4.80 4.72 11.36
N GLU A 14 -4.86 4.24 12.61
CA GLU A 14 -3.89 3.29 13.17
C GLU A 14 -3.84 1.94 12.43
N THR A 15 -4.98 1.47 11.93
CA THR A 15 -5.08 0.21 11.19
C THR A 15 -4.17 0.20 9.95
N PHE A 16 -4.01 1.34 9.28
CA PHE A 16 -3.09 1.46 8.15
C PHE A 16 -1.63 1.28 8.57
N GLY A 17 -1.24 1.73 9.77
CA GLY A 17 0.08 1.50 10.35
C GLY A 17 0.36 0.02 10.62
N GLN A 18 -0.65 -0.71 11.11
CA GLN A 18 -0.56 -2.15 11.32
C GLN A 18 -0.37 -2.90 9.98
N TRP A 19 -1.12 -2.54 8.94
CA TRP A 19 -0.96 -3.13 7.61
C TRP A 19 0.40 -2.83 6.98
N ARG A 20 0.91 -1.60 7.15
CA ARG A 20 2.27 -1.24 6.72
C ARG A 20 3.30 -2.16 7.37
N THR A 21 3.19 -2.36 8.68
CA THR A 21 4.09 -3.23 9.44
C THR A 21 3.97 -4.68 8.97
N ALA A 22 2.75 -5.19 8.81
CA ALA A 22 2.52 -6.55 8.32
C ALA A 22 3.13 -6.79 6.94
N GLY A 23 2.94 -5.87 5.99
CA GLY A 23 3.52 -6.00 4.65
C GLY A 23 5.06 -5.89 4.65
N ALA A 24 5.64 -5.07 5.53
CA ALA A 24 7.09 -5.03 5.70
C ALA A 24 7.64 -6.37 6.22
N VAL A 25 6.96 -6.99 7.19
CA VAL A 25 7.32 -8.32 7.71
C VAL A 25 7.21 -9.41 6.63
N MET A 26 6.25 -9.28 5.70
CA MET A 26 6.12 -10.18 4.54
C MET A 26 7.24 -10.00 3.49
N GLY A 27 8.10 -8.98 3.63
CA GLY A 27 9.20 -8.73 2.71
C GLY A 27 8.82 -7.91 1.47
N PHE A 28 7.68 -7.19 1.48
CA PHE A 28 7.39 -6.23 0.42
C PHE A 28 8.40 -5.08 0.45
N LEU A 29 8.94 -4.74 -0.71
CA LEU A 29 9.95 -3.68 -0.86
C LEU A 29 9.45 -2.31 -0.36
N GLN A 30 8.18 -2.01 -0.56
CA GLN A 30 7.53 -0.81 -0.04
C GLN A 30 6.06 -1.11 0.23
N VAL A 31 5.52 -0.53 1.32
CA VAL A 31 4.11 -0.59 1.65
C VAL A 31 3.60 0.82 1.92
N VAL A 32 2.65 1.27 1.09
CA VAL A 32 1.96 2.55 1.25
C VAL A 32 0.53 2.27 1.71
N ALA A 33 0.20 2.68 2.94
CA ALA A 33 -1.10 2.46 3.55
C ALA A 33 -1.61 3.76 4.18
N SER A 34 -2.71 4.29 3.63
CA SER A 34 -3.47 5.43 4.14
C SER A 34 -4.89 5.44 3.55
N PRO A 35 -5.86 6.18 4.13
CA PRO A 35 -7.26 6.18 3.68
C PRO A 35 -7.47 6.51 2.18
N LEU A 36 -6.60 7.35 1.62
CA LEU A 36 -6.72 7.85 0.25
C LEU A 36 -5.66 7.27 -0.70
N THR A 37 -4.88 6.28 -0.26
CA THR A 37 -3.90 5.63 -1.14
C THR A 37 -4.61 5.08 -2.38
N ARG A 38 -3.98 5.31 -3.54
CA ARG A 38 -4.36 4.78 -4.85
C ARG A 38 -3.10 4.20 -5.49
N SER A 39 -3.26 3.38 -6.52
CA SER A 39 -2.14 2.66 -7.15
C SER A 39 -1.01 3.55 -7.67
N SER A 40 -1.31 4.78 -8.11
CA SER A 40 -0.31 5.73 -8.62
C SER A 40 0.38 6.56 -7.54
N TYR A 41 -0.13 6.57 -6.31
CA TYR A 41 0.43 7.35 -5.23
C TYR A 41 1.80 6.78 -4.81
N HIS A 42 2.85 7.61 -4.81
CA HIS A 42 4.26 7.22 -4.63
C HIS A 42 4.82 6.21 -5.66
N ALA A 43 4.15 5.97 -6.79
CA ALA A 43 4.63 5.02 -7.80
C ALA A 43 6.04 5.35 -8.35
N GLY A 44 6.38 6.64 -8.44
CA GLY A 44 7.74 7.07 -8.82
C GLY A 44 8.81 6.66 -7.81
N GLU A 45 8.52 6.80 -6.52
CA GLU A 45 9.42 6.36 -5.45
C GLU A 45 9.54 4.83 -5.41
N VAL A 46 8.43 4.10 -5.62
CA VAL A 46 8.46 2.63 -5.78
C VAL A 46 9.40 2.24 -6.92
N HIS A 47 9.27 2.93 -8.06
CA HIS A 47 10.12 2.67 -9.22
C HIS A 47 11.60 2.92 -8.91
N ASP A 48 11.92 4.00 -8.21
CA ASP A 48 13.29 4.31 -7.81
C ASP A 48 13.86 3.27 -6.82
N LEU A 49 13.04 2.81 -5.86
CA LEU A 49 13.39 1.71 -4.97
C LEU A 49 13.64 0.41 -5.72
N MET A 50 12.81 0.08 -6.71
CA MET A 50 13.00 -1.12 -7.54
C MET A 50 14.31 -1.06 -8.34
N ARG A 51 14.69 0.12 -8.84
CA ARG A 51 15.98 0.31 -9.52
C ARG A 51 17.16 0.14 -8.55
N ALA A 52 17.04 0.63 -7.32
CA ALA A 52 18.08 0.49 -6.30
C ALA A 52 18.17 -0.93 -5.71
N HIS A 53 17.06 -1.67 -5.70
CA HIS A 53 16.95 -3.03 -5.18
C HIS A 53 16.45 -4.00 -6.26
N PRO A 54 17.25 -4.28 -7.29
CA PRO A 54 16.85 -5.19 -8.36
C PRO A 54 16.59 -6.58 -7.78
N ARG A 55 15.50 -7.23 -8.22
CA ARG A 55 15.21 -8.61 -7.82
C ARG A 55 16.34 -9.51 -8.32
N GLN A 56 16.94 -10.26 -7.41
CA GLN A 56 17.89 -11.32 -7.76
C GLN A 56 17.06 -12.54 -8.18
N PHE A 57 17.37 -13.10 -9.35
CA PHE A 57 16.80 -14.37 -9.84
C PHE A 57 17.69 -15.53 -9.41
#